data_AF-A0A377I281-F1
#
_entry.id   AF-A0A377I281-F1
#
_cell.length_a   1.000
_cell.length_b   1.000
_cell.length_c   1.000
_cell.angle_alpha   90.00
_cell.angle_beta   90.00
_cell.angle_gamma   90.00
#
_symmetry.space_group_name_H-M   'P 1'
#
loop_
_entity.id
_entity.type
_entity.pdbx_description
1 polymer ?
#
loop_
_entity_poly.entity_id
_entity_poly.type
_entity_poly.pdbx_seq_one_letter_code
_entity_poly.pdbx_strand_id
1 'polypeptide(L)' 'MTYEDYEIYSVSEYAEIKKVSTETIRRWIKQSLVKSYRVGKGKKRAHFYVLVPR' A
#
# COMPACT_ATOMS: atom_id res chain seq x y z
N MET A 1 9.79 -8.66 14.75
CA MET A 1 8.55 -8.19 14.08
C MET A 1 8.00 -9.37 13.30
N THR A 2 7.09 -10.12 13.89
CA THR A 2 6.31 -11.16 13.20
C THR A 2 5.41 -10.44 12.19
N TYR A 3 5.50 -10.82 10.91
CA TYR A 3 4.71 -10.24 9.82
C TYR A 3 3.22 -10.68 9.87
N GLU A 4 2.79 -11.31 10.95
CA GLU A 4 1.49 -11.98 11.09
C GLU A 4 0.34 -11.04 11.48
N ASP A 5 0.64 -9.77 11.78
CA ASP A 5 -0.34 -8.80 12.29
C ASP A 5 -0.85 -7.80 11.24
N TYR A 6 -0.32 -7.84 10.02
CA TYR A 6 -0.69 -6.88 8.98
C TYR A 6 -1.51 -7.53 7.87
N GLU A 7 -2.67 -6.95 7.59
CA GLU A 7 -3.40 -7.20 6.35
C GLU A 7 -2.73 -6.44 5.21
N ILE A 8 -2.52 -7.17 4.11
CA ILE A 8 -1.84 -6.67 2.92
C ILE A 8 -2.89 -6.39 1.85
N TYR A 9 -2.95 -5.14 1.41
CA TYR A 9 -3.83 -4.73 0.31
C TYR A 9 -3.02 -4.12 -0.83
N SER A 10 -3.41 -4.36 -2.08
CA SER A 10 -2.90 -3.52 -3.17
C SER A 10 -3.40 -2.08 -3.02
N VAL A 11 -2.74 -1.14 -3.69
CA VAL A 11 -3.20 0.26 -3.73
C VAL A 11 -4.64 0.38 -4.22
N SER A 12 -5.06 -0.45 -5.18
CA SER A 12 -6.42 -0.44 -5.73
C SER A 12 -7.43 -0.92 -4.68
N GLU A 13 -7.18 -2.09 -4.07
CA GLU A 13 -8.06 -2.64 -3.04
C GLU A 13 -8.21 -1.69 -1.85
N TYR A 14 -7.09 -1.12 -1.38
CA TYR A 14 -7.13 -0.18 -0.27
C TYR A 14 -7.87 1.13 -0.62
N ALA A 15 -7.78 1.57 -1.87
CA ALA A 15 -8.52 2.72 -2.38
C ALA A 15 -10.04 2.46 -2.38
N GLU A 16 -10.46 1.26 -2.79
CA GLU A 16 -11.86 0.84 -2.77
C GLU A 16 -12.42 0.77 -1.34
N ILE A 17 -11.67 0.17 -0.40
CA ILE A 17 -12.05 0.09 1.03
C ILE A 17 -12.24 1.49 1.62
N LYS A 18 -11.32 2.41 1.34
CA LYS A 18 -11.37 3.79 1.86
C LYS A 18 -12.27 4.71 1.04
N LYS A 19 -12.85 4.24 -0.08
CA LYS A 19 -13.66 5.03 -1.02
C LYS A 19 -12.94 6.31 -1.51
N VAL A 20 -11.65 6.19 -1.81
CA VAL A 20 -10.82 7.27 -2.35
C VAL A 20 -10.14 6.85 -3.64
N SER A 21 -9.59 7.79 -4.39
CA SER A 21 -8.81 7.48 -5.59
C SER A 21 -7.48 6.80 -5.25
N THR A 22 -6.98 5.95 -6.14
CA THR A 22 -5.66 5.31 -6.01
C THR A 22 -4.52 6.32 -5.92
N GLU A 23 -4.67 7.49 -6.54
CA GLU A 23 -3.72 8.61 -6.41
C GLU A 23 -3.64 9.15 -4.98
N THR A 24 -4.76 9.23 -4.27
CA THR A 24 -4.81 9.63 -2.86
C THR A 24 -4.02 8.66 -2.01
N ILE A 25 -4.20 7.35 -2.22
CA ILE A 25 -3.43 6.32 -1.52
C ILE A 25 -1.93 6.44 -1.83
N ARG A 26 -1.55 6.64 -3.10
CA ARG A 26 -0.14 6.87 -3.48
C ARG A 26 0.46 8.12 -2.81
N ARG A 27 -0.33 9.17 -2.65
CA ARG A 27 0.07 10.39 -1.93
C ARG A 27 0.29 10.10 -0.46
N TRP A 28 -0.61 9.36 0.19
CA TRP A 28 -0.46 8.94 1.59
C TRP A 28 0.78 8.09 1.80
N ILE A 29 1.10 7.18 0.86
CA ILE A 29 2.34 6.40 0.89
C ILE A 29 3.56 7.33 0.85
N LYS A 30 3.59 8.30 -0.09
CA LYS A 30 4.68 9.29 -0.18
C LYS A 30 4.82 10.16 1.07
N GLN A 31 3.70 10.50 1.70
CA GLN A 31 3.66 11.29 2.93
C GLN A 31 3.93 10.45 4.19
N SER A 32 4.22 9.15 4.06
CA SER A 32 4.40 8.21 5.17
C SER A 32 3.20 8.11 6.12
N LEU A 33 1.99 8.46 5.66
CA LEU A 33 0.74 8.35 6.42
C LEU A 33 0.23 6.90 6.48
N VAL A 34 0.63 6.08 5.51
CA VAL A 34 0.30 4.65 5.48
C VAL A 34 1.57 3.86 5.28
N LYS A 35 1.68 2.75 6.02
CA LYS A 35 2.78 1.81 5.89
C LYS A 35 2.59 1.05 4.59
N SER A 36 3.65 0.92 3.79
CA SER A 36 3.58 0.20 2.52
C SER A 36 4.85 -0.59 2.27
N TYR A 37 4.73 -1.64 1.47
CA TYR A 37 5.87 -2.33 0.93
C TYR A 37 5.85 -2.28 -0.60
N ARG A 38 7.04 -2.09 -1.17
CA ARG A 38 7.25 -2.02 -2.61
C ARG A 38 7.72 -3.39 -3.10
N VAL A 39 7.00 -3.96 -4.04
CA VAL A 39 7.38 -5.19 -4.74
C VAL A 39 7.88 -4.85 -6.13
N GLY A 40 9.05 -5.40 -6.45
CA GLY A 40 9.69 -5.28 -7.76
C GLY A 40 11.08 -4.67 -7.68
N LYS A 41 12.09 -5.45 -8.08
CA LYS A 41 13.44 -4.98 -8.40
C LYS A 41 13.58 -4.97 -9.93
N GLY A 42 13.52 -3.80 -10.55
CA GLY A 42 13.84 -3.66 -11.99
C GLY A 42 13.09 -2.55 -12.73
N LYS A 43 13.35 -2.46 -14.05
CA LYS A 43 12.78 -1.48 -15.00
C LYS A 43 11.27 -1.62 -15.25
N LYS A 44 10.60 -2.67 -14.72
CA LYS A 44 9.14 -2.85 -14.82
C LYS A 44 8.44 -2.30 -13.58
N ARG A 45 7.25 -1.70 -13.80
CA ARG A 45 6.43 -0.93 -12.86
C ARG A 45 6.50 -1.50 -11.44
N ALA A 46 6.99 -0.69 -10.50
CA ALA A 46 6.96 -1.04 -9.09
C ALA A 46 5.50 -1.15 -8.61
N HIS A 47 5.18 -2.24 -7.95
CA HIS A 47 3.88 -2.43 -7.31
C HIS A 47 3.98 -2.02 -5.84
N PHE A 48 3.03 -1.23 -5.38
CA PHE A 48 2.92 -0.84 -3.97
C PHE A 48 1.77 -1.59 -3.33
N TYR A 49 1.99 -2.01 -2.10
CA TYR A 49 1.00 -2.66 -1.26
C TYR A 49 0.96 -1.94 0.09
N VAL A 50 -0.23 -1.73 0.61
CA VAL A 50 -0.50 -1.07 1.88
C VAL A 50 -0.57 -2.14 2.97
N LEU A 51 0.11 -1.88 4.08
CA LEU A 51 0.11 -2.70 5.29
C LEU A 51 -0.81 -2.06 6.31
N VAL A 52 -1.88 -2.75 6.68
CA VAL A 52 -2.87 -2.28 7.66
C VAL A 52 -2.77 -3.19 8.89
N PRO A 53 -2.50 -2.66 10.09
CA PRO A 53 -2.52 -3.48 11.31
C PRO A 53 -3.94 -4.03 11.54
N ARG A 54 -4.03 -5.29 11.96
CA ARG A 54 -5.30 -5.90 12.38
C ARG A 54 -5.90 -5.22 13.62
#